data_AF-A0A5J4YK91-F1
#
_entry.id   AF-A0A5J4YK91-F1
#
_cell.length_a   1.000
_cell.length_b   1.000
_cell.length_c   1.000
_cell.angle_alpha   90.00
_cell.angle_beta   90.00
_cell.angle_gamma   90.00
#
_symmetry.space_group_name_H-M   'P 1'
#
loop_
_entity.id
_entity.type
_entity.pdbx_description
1 polymer ?
#
loop_
_entity_poly.entity_id
_entity_poly.type
_entity_poly.pdbx_seq_one_letter_code
_entity_poly.pdbx_strand_id
1 'polypeptide(L)'
;MFLQRGARAVVVNRGAVGSRWKSTTATATPAAAGAAKAAPAPAPPPPAAADTLTVNIDGNDVPVPRGVTIIQAAEMAGVEIPRFCYHERLSIAGNCRMCLVEVEKSPKLVASCAMPVMDGMKVVTTSERVKKAREGVLEFLLINHPLDCPICDQGGECDLQDQAMVFGADRGRFFEMKRSVEDKYTGPLIKTIMTRCIHCTRCVRFGTEVAGVEDLGTTGRGTNTEIGMYVEKMFESEMSGNVIDLCPVGALTKRKYTFKSQAQADRRNLRAHMGNQVKCLFESIVHKVHATMFCIFGWFVFFLFWFLIIVLVLNTQQRDSKKKSTSYCGPSSRCRTTRSSASTLDNL
;
A
#
# COMPACT_ATOMS: atom_id res chain seq x y z
N MET A 1 -35.16 -18.27 47.80
CA MET A 1 -36.17 -17.26 47.43
C MET A 1 -35.50 -16.33 46.41
N PHE A 2 -35.84 -16.49 45.12
CA PHE A 2 -35.69 -15.53 44.00
C PHE A 2 -34.30 -14.88 43.73
N LEU A 3 -33.74 -14.78 42.52
CA LEU A 3 -34.18 -15.07 41.15
C LEU A 3 -32.94 -14.96 40.25
N GLN A 4 -32.81 -15.87 39.29
CA GLN A 4 -31.92 -15.77 38.13
C GLN A 4 -32.23 -14.50 37.31
N ARG A 5 -31.21 -13.77 36.85
CA ARG A 5 -31.31 -12.97 35.62
C ARG A 5 -30.03 -13.09 34.80
N GLY A 6 -30.14 -13.85 33.72
CA GLY A 6 -29.13 -13.95 32.67
C GLY A 6 -29.12 -12.69 31.81
N ALA A 7 -27.91 -12.22 31.47
CA ALA A 7 -27.70 -11.23 30.43
C ALA A 7 -27.31 -11.96 29.14
N ARG A 8 -28.25 -12.00 28.21
CA ARG A 8 -28.03 -12.44 26.81
C ARG A 8 -27.17 -11.40 26.11
N ALA A 9 -26.02 -11.82 25.58
CA ALA A 9 -25.23 -11.04 24.63
C ALA A 9 -26.00 -10.95 23.30
N VAL A 10 -26.32 -9.73 22.88
CA VAL A 10 -26.95 -9.43 21.59
C VAL A 10 -25.87 -9.49 20.52
N VAL A 11 -25.90 -10.55 19.71
CA VAL A 11 -25.12 -10.69 18.48
C VAL A 11 -25.72 -9.76 17.43
N VAL A 12 -25.01 -8.69 17.08
CA VAL A 12 -25.39 -7.82 15.96
C VAL A 12 -24.77 -8.40 14.69
N ASN A 13 -25.59 -9.16 13.96
CA ASN A 13 -25.30 -9.67 12.63
C ASN A 13 -25.33 -8.51 11.62
N ARG A 14 -24.18 -8.15 11.02
CA ARG A 14 -24.13 -7.25 9.87
C ARG A 14 -23.86 -8.04 8.61
N GLY A 15 -24.92 -8.17 7.82
CA GLY A 15 -25.02 -9.02 6.65
C GLY A 15 -24.09 -8.65 5.51
N ALA A 16 -23.82 -9.69 4.72
CA ALA A 16 -23.17 -9.66 3.43
C ALA A 16 -23.85 -8.67 2.46
N VAL A 17 -23.04 -7.83 1.83
CA VAL A 17 -23.42 -7.14 0.60
C VAL A 17 -22.38 -7.51 -0.45
N GLY A 18 -22.70 -8.52 -1.24
CA GLY A 18 -22.01 -8.81 -2.48
C GLY A 18 -22.29 -7.71 -3.50
N SER A 19 -21.25 -7.13 -4.07
CA SER A 19 -21.36 -6.31 -5.28
C SER A 19 -20.53 -6.92 -6.39
N ARG A 20 -21.25 -7.70 -7.19
CA ARG A 20 -20.96 -8.18 -8.53
C ARG A 20 -20.46 -7.03 -9.43
N TRP A 21 -19.19 -7.09 -9.83
CA TRP A 21 -18.69 -6.34 -10.99
C TRP A 21 -18.46 -7.32 -12.14
N LYS A 22 -19.33 -7.25 -13.14
CA LYS A 22 -19.15 -7.93 -14.43
C LYS A 22 -18.25 -7.04 -15.29
N SER A 23 -17.03 -7.47 -15.59
CA SER A 23 -16.23 -6.89 -16.66
C SER A 23 -16.56 -7.60 -17.98
N THR A 24 -16.94 -6.80 -18.96
CA THR A 24 -17.23 -7.16 -20.34
C THR A 24 -15.96 -7.62 -21.06
N THR A 25 -16.09 -8.72 -21.80
CA THR A 25 -15.11 -9.25 -22.74
C THR A 25 -14.87 -8.27 -23.89
N ALA A 26 -13.64 -7.79 -24.03
CA ALA A 26 -13.15 -7.16 -25.24
C ALA A 26 -12.03 -8.03 -25.84
N THR A 27 -12.21 -8.35 -27.11
CA THR A 27 -11.46 -9.29 -27.94
C THR A 27 -10.05 -8.80 -28.28
N ALA A 28 -9.12 -9.75 -28.37
CA ALA A 28 -7.70 -9.56 -28.63
C ALA A 28 -7.38 -9.14 -30.09
N THR A 29 -6.22 -8.52 -30.26
CA THR A 29 -5.43 -8.52 -31.52
C THR A 29 -3.96 -8.75 -31.14
N PRO A 30 -3.21 -9.65 -31.81
CA PRO A 30 -1.83 -9.96 -31.42
C PRO A 30 -0.82 -9.17 -32.27
N ALA A 31 0.27 -8.72 -31.65
CA ALA A 31 1.49 -8.30 -32.35
C ALA A 31 2.72 -8.68 -31.51
N ALA A 32 3.78 -9.05 -32.21
CA ALA A 32 4.76 -10.05 -31.82
C ALA A 32 5.99 -9.56 -31.02
N ALA A 33 6.55 -10.55 -30.29
CA ALA A 33 7.97 -10.86 -30.07
C ALA A 33 8.84 -10.00 -29.12
N GLY A 34 9.40 -10.67 -28.10
CA GLY A 34 10.82 -10.52 -27.78
C GLY A 34 11.23 -10.23 -26.33
N ALA A 35 10.88 -11.07 -25.35
CA ALA A 35 11.69 -11.26 -24.13
C ALA A 35 11.24 -12.54 -23.40
N ALA A 36 12.17 -13.48 -23.21
CA ALA A 36 11.92 -14.71 -22.45
C ALA A 36 11.70 -14.36 -20.96
N LYS A 37 10.44 -14.17 -20.59
CA LYS A 37 10.01 -13.98 -19.20
C LYS A 37 9.93 -15.37 -18.56
N ALA A 38 10.74 -15.61 -17.53
CA ALA A 38 10.61 -16.80 -16.69
C ALA A 38 9.14 -16.91 -16.24
N ALA A 39 8.51 -18.04 -16.53
CA ALA A 39 7.12 -18.27 -16.17
C ALA A 39 6.98 -18.20 -14.64
N PRO A 40 6.00 -17.46 -14.10
CA PRO A 40 5.68 -17.59 -12.68
C PRO A 40 5.26 -19.04 -12.43
N ALA A 41 5.84 -19.64 -11.39
CA ALA A 41 5.46 -20.98 -10.96
C ALA A 41 3.93 -21.05 -10.82
N PRO A 42 3.29 -22.14 -11.28
CA PRO A 42 1.84 -22.27 -11.16
C PRO A 42 1.45 -22.16 -9.70
N ALA A 43 0.56 -21.22 -9.39
CA ALA A 43 0.00 -21.06 -8.05
C ALA A 43 -0.54 -22.42 -7.58
N PRO A 44 -0.24 -22.85 -6.34
CA PRO A 44 -0.79 -24.09 -5.83
C PRO A 44 -2.33 -24.02 -5.89
N PRO A 45 -3.01 -25.07 -6.37
CA PRO A 45 -4.46 -25.07 -6.45
C PRO A 45 -5.06 -24.83 -5.06
N PRO A 46 -6.17 -24.09 -4.95
CA PRO A 46 -6.84 -23.87 -3.67
C PRO A 46 -7.17 -25.24 -3.06
N PRO A 47 -6.84 -25.49 -1.77
CA PRO A 47 -7.05 -26.79 -1.17
C PRO A 47 -8.54 -27.13 -1.22
N ALA A 48 -8.84 -28.31 -1.76
CA ALA A 48 -10.16 -28.86 -1.86
C ALA A 48 -10.84 -28.90 -0.48
N ALA A 49 -12.05 -28.35 -0.42
CA ALA A 49 -12.91 -28.37 0.76
C ALA A 49 -13.39 -29.81 1.03
N ALA A 50 -12.74 -30.54 1.95
CA ALA A 50 -13.33 -31.72 2.61
C ALA A 50 -12.57 -32.28 3.82
N ASP A 51 -11.36 -31.81 4.14
CA ASP A 51 -10.62 -32.32 5.30
C ASP A 51 -10.49 -31.24 6.40
N THR A 52 -11.46 -31.18 7.30
CA THR A 52 -11.40 -30.37 8.53
C THR A 52 -10.79 -31.18 9.67
N LEU A 53 -9.78 -30.64 10.34
CA LEU A 53 -9.17 -31.17 11.56
C LEU A 53 -9.75 -30.48 12.78
N THR A 54 -9.85 -31.21 13.90
CA THR A 54 -10.29 -30.63 15.17
C THR A 54 -9.10 -30.44 16.10
N VAL A 55 -8.93 -29.22 16.58
CA VAL A 55 -7.71 -28.80 17.30
C VAL A 55 -8.14 -28.04 18.54
N ASN A 56 -7.51 -28.35 19.68
CA ASN A 56 -7.82 -27.71 20.94
C ASN A 56 -6.83 -26.56 21.19
N ILE A 57 -7.32 -25.32 21.24
CA ILE A 57 -6.54 -24.12 21.52
C ILE A 57 -7.03 -23.52 22.84
N ASP A 58 -6.19 -23.57 23.87
CA ASP A 58 -6.50 -23.09 25.23
C ASP A 58 -7.83 -23.64 25.80
N GLY A 59 -8.18 -24.89 25.43
CA GLY A 59 -9.43 -25.54 25.85
C GLY A 59 -10.59 -25.41 24.86
N ASN A 60 -10.47 -24.58 23.82
CA ASN A 60 -11.50 -24.43 22.78
C ASN A 60 -11.20 -25.32 21.58
N ASP A 61 -12.15 -26.20 21.24
CA ASP A 61 -12.05 -27.02 20.03
C ASP A 61 -12.47 -26.22 18.80
N VAL A 62 -11.53 -26.02 17.88
CA VAL A 62 -11.72 -25.24 16.66
C VAL A 62 -11.54 -26.13 15.44
N PRO A 63 -12.53 -26.18 14.52
CA PRO A 63 -12.39 -26.87 13.26
C PRO A 63 -11.54 -26.03 12.30
N VAL A 64 -10.43 -26.60 11.82
CA VAL A 64 -9.49 -25.92 10.91
C VAL A 64 -9.23 -26.75 9.66
N PRO A 65 -9.04 -26.13 8.48
CA PRO A 65 -8.72 -26.89 7.28
C PRO A 65 -7.31 -27.50 7.36
N ARG A 66 -7.11 -28.67 6.73
CA ARG A 66 -5.77 -29.27 6.65
C ARG A 66 -4.76 -28.33 6.01
N GLY A 67 -3.54 -28.32 6.56
CA GLY A 67 -2.40 -27.54 6.03
C GLY A 67 -2.26 -26.14 6.62
N VAL A 68 -3.16 -25.70 7.51
CA VAL A 68 -2.97 -24.45 8.25
C VAL A 68 -1.91 -24.58 9.33
N THR A 69 -1.30 -23.45 9.67
CA THR A 69 -0.33 -23.35 10.76
C THR A 69 -1.02 -23.10 12.10
N ILE A 70 -0.33 -23.37 13.21
CA ILE A 70 -0.89 -23.13 14.55
C ILE A 70 -1.28 -21.66 14.74
N ILE A 71 -0.51 -20.72 14.19
CA ILE A 71 -0.83 -19.29 14.32
C ILE A 71 -2.14 -18.93 13.62
N GLN A 72 -2.39 -19.48 12.43
CA GLN A 72 -3.65 -19.26 11.70
C GLN A 72 -4.82 -19.93 12.41
N ALA A 73 -4.62 -21.13 12.96
CA ALA A 73 -5.63 -21.80 13.77
C ALA A 73 -5.98 -21.00 15.04
N ALA A 74 -4.98 -20.40 15.70
CA ALA A 74 -5.18 -19.53 16.85
C ALA A 74 -5.93 -18.25 16.49
N GLU A 75 -5.61 -17.63 15.34
CA GLU A 75 -6.36 -16.47 14.81
C GLU A 75 -7.83 -16.82 14.53
N MET A 76 -8.12 -18.01 14.01
CA MET A 76 -9.50 -18.51 13.84
C MET A 76 -10.22 -18.73 15.18
N ALA A 77 -9.48 -19.05 16.24
CA ALA A 77 -9.99 -19.16 17.61
C ALA A 77 -10.17 -17.80 18.31
N GLY A 78 -9.72 -16.70 17.68
CA GLY A 78 -9.68 -15.37 18.29
C GLY A 78 -8.54 -15.17 19.30
N VAL A 79 -7.53 -16.05 19.30
CA VAL A 79 -6.34 -15.94 20.15
C VAL A 79 -5.18 -15.37 19.34
N GLU A 80 -4.75 -14.16 19.68
CA GLU A 80 -3.63 -13.49 19.02
C GLU A 80 -2.29 -13.93 19.61
N ILE A 81 -1.42 -14.50 18.77
CA ILE A 81 -0.06 -14.88 19.13
C ILE A 81 0.91 -13.78 18.67
N PRO A 82 1.81 -13.28 19.54
CA PRO A 82 2.75 -12.22 19.17
C PRO A 82 3.71 -12.68 18.07
N ARG A 83 3.92 -11.80 17.08
CA ARG A 83 4.67 -12.07 15.85
C ARG A 83 5.51 -10.87 15.42
N PHE A 84 6.72 -11.14 14.89
CA PHE A 84 7.57 -10.12 14.24
C PHE A 84 7.93 -10.48 12.80
N CYS A 85 8.44 -11.69 12.55
CA CYS A 85 8.82 -12.08 11.19
C CYS A 85 7.63 -12.60 10.38
N TYR A 86 6.64 -13.23 11.02
CA TYR A 86 5.47 -13.76 10.32
C TYR A 86 4.61 -12.62 9.76
N HIS A 87 4.11 -12.83 8.56
CA HIS A 87 3.17 -11.97 7.85
C HIS A 87 2.37 -12.87 6.91
N GLU A 88 1.05 -12.76 6.90
CA GLU A 88 0.15 -13.71 6.21
C GLU A 88 0.36 -13.80 4.69
N ARG A 89 0.83 -12.70 4.08
CA ARG A 89 1.07 -12.61 2.62
C ARG A 89 2.50 -12.89 2.18
N LEU A 90 3.39 -13.23 3.11
CA LEU A 90 4.78 -13.57 2.80
C LEU A 90 5.02 -15.03 3.16
N SER A 91 6.11 -15.59 2.66
CA SER A 91 6.57 -16.92 3.09
C SER A 91 6.77 -17.00 4.62
N ILE A 92 7.04 -18.20 5.13
CA ILE A 92 7.34 -18.43 6.55
C ILE A 92 8.86 -18.51 6.73
N ALA A 93 9.44 -17.71 7.63
CA ALA A 93 10.89 -17.70 7.90
C ALA A 93 11.25 -18.38 9.23
N GLY A 94 10.68 -17.92 10.35
CA GLY A 94 10.98 -18.48 11.68
C GLY A 94 12.20 -17.88 12.40
N ASN A 95 12.67 -16.69 12.01
CA ASN A 95 13.87 -16.06 12.57
C ASN A 95 13.67 -15.53 14.00
N CYS A 96 12.52 -14.94 14.30
CA CYS A 96 12.35 -14.15 15.53
C CYS A 96 11.92 -14.95 16.77
N ARG A 97 11.38 -16.16 16.61
CA ARG A 97 10.91 -17.05 17.70
C ARG A 97 9.94 -16.43 18.73
N MET A 98 9.32 -15.28 18.45
CA MET A 98 8.32 -14.67 19.35
C MET A 98 7.03 -15.50 19.48
N CYS A 99 6.70 -16.25 18.43
CA CYS A 99 5.48 -17.04 18.31
C CYS A 99 5.54 -18.42 18.98
N LEU A 100 6.42 -18.62 19.96
CA LEU A 100 6.55 -19.89 20.67
C LEU A 100 5.27 -20.21 21.46
N VAL A 101 4.83 -21.45 21.35
CA VAL A 101 3.66 -22.01 22.06
C VAL A 101 3.99 -23.38 22.62
N GLU A 102 3.24 -23.79 23.65
CA GLU A 102 3.36 -25.13 24.23
C GLU A 102 2.36 -26.08 23.58
N VAL A 103 2.84 -27.27 23.27
CA VAL A 103 2.05 -28.36 22.70
C VAL A 103 2.22 -29.54 23.65
N GLU A 104 1.14 -30.13 24.15
CA GLU A 104 1.20 -31.13 25.23
C GLU A 104 2.13 -32.32 24.94
N LYS A 105 2.24 -32.72 23.68
CA LYS A 105 3.07 -33.86 23.25
C LYS A 105 4.51 -33.48 22.83
N SER A 106 4.90 -32.21 22.97
CA SER A 106 6.23 -31.74 22.59
C SER A 106 7.06 -31.36 23.82
N PRO A 107 8.27 -31.90 24.00
CA PRO A 107 9.13 -31.51 25.13
C PRO A 107 9.64 -30.07 25.01
N LYS A 108 9.78 -29.57 23.77
CA LYS A 108 10.24 -28.22 23.44
C LYS A 108 9.07 -27.36 22.98
N LEU A 109 9.14 -26.06 23.28
CA LEU A 109 8.20 -25.09 22.73
C LEU A 109 8.34 -25.03 21.20
N VAL A 110 7.20 -24.96 20.52
CA VAL A 110 7.12 -25.05 19.07
C VAL A 110 6.83 -23.66 18.51
N ALA A 111 7.44 -23.33 17.37
CA ALA A 111 7.15 -22.09 16.67
C ALA A 111 5.81 -22.22 15.92
N SER A 112 4.80 -21.49 16.38
CA SER A 112 3.43 -21.59 15.84
C SER A 112 3.32 -21.16 14.38
N CYS A 113 4.23 -20.30 13.90
CA CYS A 113 4.19 -19.80 12.52
C CYS A 113 4.61 -20.81 11.46
N ALA A 114 5.38 -21.84 11.83
CA ALA A 114 5.91 -22.83 10.87
C ALA A 114 5.33 -24.22 11.08
N MET A 115 4.87 -24.53 12.29
CA MET A 115 4.31 -25.85 12.58
C MET A 115 2.91 -25.99 11.98
N PRO A 116 2.69 -26.96 11.07
CA PRO A 116 1.35 -27.29 10.61
C PRO A 116 0.56 -27.98 11.71
N VAL A 117 -0.74 -27.78 11.69
CA VAL A 117 -1.63 -28.33 12.70
C VAL A 117 -1.95 -29.80 12.39
N MET A 118 -2.00 -30.63 13.44
CA MET A 118 -2.36 -32.05 13.37
C MET A 118 -3.69 -32.30 14.09
N ASP A 119 -4.37 -33.38 13.72
CA ASP A 119 -5.64 -33.76 14.33
C ASP A 119 -5.46 -34.09 15.82
N GLY A 120 -6.36 -33.58 16.67
CA GLY A 120 -6.29 -33.77 18.12
C GLY A 120 -5.07 -33.11 18.78
N MET A 121 -4.44 -32.14 18.11
CA MET A 121 -3.36 -31.35 18.68
C MET A 121 -3.92 -30.39 19.74
N LYS A 122 -3.26 -30.33 20.90
CA LYS A 122 -3.63 -29.43 21.99
C LYS A 122 -2.53 -28.39 22.21
N VAL A 123 -2.89 -27.14 21.99
CA VAL A 123 -1.99 -25.98 22.04
C VAL A 123 -2.40 -25.12 23.23
N VAL A 124 -1.41 -24.78 24.05
CA VAL A 124 -1.56 -23.89 25.20
C VAL A 124 -0.71 -22.65 24.96
N THR A 125 -1.34 -21.48 24.94
CA THR A 125 -0.67 -20.19 24.67
C THR A 125 -0.35 -19.41 25.94
N THR A 126 -1.07 -19.68 27.04
CA THR A 126 -1.00 -18.90 28.29
C THR A 126 -0.13 -19.55 29.38
N SER A 127 0.57 -20.64 29.07
CA SER A 127 1.40 -21.36 30.04
C SER A 127 2.59 -20.53 30.54
N GLU A 128 3.04 -20.84 31.76
CA GLU A 128 4.20 -20.18 32.37
C GLU A 128 5.49 -20.36 31.56
N ARG A 129 5.64 -21.53 30.91
CA ARG A 129 6.79 -21.80 30.03
C ARG A 129 6.77 -20.91 28.79
N VAL A 130 5.59 -20.67 28.21
CA VAL A 130 5.43 -19.80 27.04
C VAL A 130 5.70 -18.34 27.40
N LYS A 131 5.21 -17.87 28.54
CA LYS A 131 5.47 -16.50 29.02
C LYS A 131 6.97 -16.25 29.19
N LYS A 132 7.67 -17.12 29.91
CA LYS A 132 9.13 -17.05 30.08
C LYS A 132 9.89 -17.07 28.76
N ALA A 133 9.44 -17.86 27.80
CA ALA A 133 10.07 -17.90 26.47
C ALA A 133 9.88 -16.60 25.70
N ARG A 134 8.69 -15.98 25.76
CA ARG A 134 8.40 -14.68 25.12
C ARG A 134 9.20 -13.55 25.76
N GLU A 135 9.27 -13.51 27.09
CA GLU A 135 10.10 -12.56 27.83
C GLU A 135 11.58 -12.70 27.45
N GLY A 136 12.10 -13.93 27.37
CA GLY A 136 13.47 -14.19 26.95
C GLY A 136 13.76 -13.74 25.52
N VAL A 137 12.85 -14.01 24.57
CA VAL A 137 12.98 -13.54 23.19
C VAL A 137 12.99 -12.02 23.12
N LEU A 138 12.06 -11.35 23.81
CA LEU A 138 12.01 -9.89 23.83
C LEU A 138 13.26 -9.29 24.46
N GLU A 139 13.79 -9.89 25.52
CA GLU A 139 15.05 -9.47 26.10
C GLU A 139 16.18 -9.55 25.06
N PHE A 140 16.31 -10.67 24.33
CA PHE A 140 17.33 -10.81 23.28
C PHE A 140 17.19 -9.77 22.15
N LEU A 141 15.96 -9.42 21.78
CA LEU A 141 15.70 -8.39 20.78
C LEU A 141 16.10 -7.00 21.31
N LEU A 142 15.85 -6.70 22.58
CA LEU A 142 16.12 -5.41 23.21
C LEU A 142 17.58 -5.20 23.65
N ILE A 143 18.37 -6.28 23.80
CA ILE A 143 19.81 -6.22 24.13
C ILE A 143 20.54 -5.25 23.18
N ASN A 144 20.37 -5.48 21.88
CA ASN A 144 21.07 -4.75 20.83
C ASN A 144 20.23 -3.63 20.19
N HIS A 145 18.98 -3.43 20.62
CA HIS A 145 18.12 -2.38 20.08
C HIS A 145 18.46 -1.02 20.74
N PRO A 146 18.61 0.07 19.97
CA PRO A 146 18.94 1.39 20.51
C PRO A 146 17.76 1.99 21.28
N LEU A 147 18.05 2.89 22.23
CA LEU A 147 17.04 3.61 23.03
C LEU A 147 16.50 4.83 22.26
N ASP A 148 16.08 4.59 21.03
CA ASP A 148 15.75 5.63 20.05
C ASP A 148 14.25 5.97 20.01
N CYS A 149 13.43 5.36 20.86
CA CYS A 149 11.97 5.56 20.87
C CYS A 149 11.51 7.03 20.78
N PRO A 150 12.08 8.02 21.51
CA PRO A 150 11.62 9.40 21.41
C PRO A 150 11.92 10.08 20.07
N ILE A 151 12.95 9.63 19.36
CA ILE A 151 13.36 10.14 18.04
C ILE A 151 12.93 9.21 16.89
N CYS A 152 12.19 8.14 17.19
CA CYS A 152 11.73 7.20 16.21
C CYS A 152 10.42 7.69 15.58
N ASP A 153 10.34 7.76 14.25
CA ASP A 153 9.11 8.17 13.55
C ASP A 153 7.95 7.19 13.85
N GLN A 154 8.26 5.90 14.00
CA GLN A 154 7.27 4.86 14.38
C GLN A 154 7.04 4.78 15.90
N GLY A 155 7.56 5.72 16.69
CA GLY A 155 7.31 5.78 18.14
C GLY A 155 5.80 5.89 18.41
N GLY A 156 5.25 4.93 19.14
CA GLY A 156 3.81 4.85 19.45
C GLY A 156 2.95 4.05 18.45
N GLU A 157 3.52 3.50 17.39
CA GLU A 157 2.89 2.53 16.48
C GLU A 157 3.78 1.31 16.20
N CYS A 158 4.85 1.14 16.99
CA CYS A 158 5.87 0.12 16.79
C CYS A 158 5.43 -1.22 17.42
N ASP A 159 5.34 -2.29 16.62
CA ASP A 159 5.01 -3.64 17.11
C ASP A 159 5.95 -4.09 18.25
N LEU A 160 7.24 -3.75 18.15
CA LEU A 160 8.23 -4.12 19.18
C LEU A 160 7.95 -3.41 20.51
N GLN A 161 7.51 -2.15 20.45
CA GLN A 161 7.17 -1.39 21.65
C GLN A 161 5.91 -1.96 22.31
N ASP A 162 4.87 -2.22 21.52
CA ASP A 162 3.59 -2.72 22.02
C ASP A 162 3.74 -4.14 22.60
N GLN A 163 4.46 -5.03 21.90
CA GLN A 163 4.70 -6.38 22.40
C GLN A 163 5.63 -6.40 23.61
N ALA A 164 6.61 -5.50 23.69
CA ALA A 164 7.46 -5.35 24.88
C ALA A 164 6.65 -4.90 26.10
N MET A 165 5.65 -4.03 25.90
CA MET A 165 4.78 -3.58 26.99
C MET A 165 3.81 -4.68 27.47
N VAL A 166 3.35 -5.55 26.57
CA VAL A 166 2.35 -6.60 26.88
C VAL A 166 3.00 -7.90 27.38
N PHE A 167 4.11 -8.33 26.76
CA PHE A 167 4.73 -9.63 27.01
C PHE A 167 6.18 -9.55 27.51
N GLY A 168 6.76 -8.35 27.57
CA GLY A 168 8.16 -8.16 27.97
C GLY A 168 8.32 -8.11 29.49
N ALA A 169 9.55 -8.35 29.93
CA ALA A 169 9.92 -8.08 31.32
C ALA A 169 10.09 -6.57 31.55
N ASP A 170 9.75 -6.09 32.75
CA ASP A 170 9.80 -4.65 33.09
C ASP A 170 11.20 -4.03 33.00
N ARG A 171 12.26 -4.85 33.06
CA ARG A 171 13.66 -4.40 33.09
C ARG A 171 14.56 -5.29 32.24
N GLY A 172 15.47 -4.66 31.51
CA GLY A 172 16.58 -5.35 30.84
C GLY A 172 17.75 -5.59 31.80
N ARG A 173 18.44 -6.72 31.64
CA ARG A 173 19.65 -7.07 32.43
C ARG A 173 20.96 -6.66 31.76
N PHE A 174 20.90 -6.17 30.52
CA PHE A 174 22.05 -5.90 29.68
C PHE A 174 22.62 -4.50 29.92
N PHE A 175 23.90 -4.42 30.30
CA PHE A 175 24.63 -3.18 30.59
C PHE A 175 25.85 -2.96 29.70
N GLU A 176 26.13 -3.87 28.75
CA GLU A 176 27.30 -3.78 27.90
C GLU A 176 27.07 -2.84 26.69
N MET A 177 28.13 -2.62 25.91
CA MET A 177 28.06 -1.81 24.70
C MET A 177 27.16 -2.47 23.66
N LYS A 178 26.13 -1.74 23.23
CA LYS A 178 25.24 -2.14 22.14
C LYS A 178 25.96 -2.00 20.82
N ARG A 179 25.64 -2.89 19.88
CA ARG A 179 26.10 -2.74 18.50
C ARG A 179 25.49 -1.50 17.84
N SER A 180 26.25 -0.84 16.98
CA SER A 180 25.77 0.17 16.04
C SER A 180 26.10 -0.30 14.62
N VAL A 181 25.28 0.12 13.67
CA VAL A 181 25.35 -0.25 12.25
C VAL A 181 25.24 1.04 11.46
N GLU A 182 25.97 1.13 10.36
CA GLU A 182 25.92 2.29 9.47
C GLU A 182 24.60 2.33 8.66
N ASP A 183 24.12 3.53 8.40
CA ASP A 183 22.87 3.72 7.66
C ASP A 183 23.12 3.63 6.15
N LYS A 184 22.44 2.70 5.48
CA LYS A 184 22.62 2.43 4.05
C LYS A 184 21.65 3.23 3.19
N TYR A 185 22.15 3.95 2.19
CA TYR A 185 21.28 4.66 1.26
C TYR A 185 20.45 3.70 0.39
N THR A 186 19.13 3.64 0.60
CA THR A 186 18.20 2.76 -0.15
C THR A 186 17.32 3.54 -1.15
N GLY A 187 17.47 4.87 -1.22
CA GLY A 187 16.77 5.75 -2.15
C GLY A 187 16.18 7.03 -1.51
N PRO A 188 15.41 7.82 -2.27
CA PRO A 188 14.80 9.07 -1.81
C PRO A 188 13.48 8.86 -1.04
N LEU A 189 12.83 7.70 -1.17
CA LEU A 189 11.53 7.42 -0.53
C LEU A 189 11.68 6.87 0.89
N ILE A 190 12.60 5.92 1.06
CA ILE A 190 12.80 5.18 2.30
C ILE A 190 13.99 5.80 3.03
N LYS A 191 13.77 6.22 4.28
CA LYS A 191 14.84 6.56 5.23
C LYS A 191 15.16 5.29 6.01
N THR A 192 16.43 4.98 6.11
CA THR A 192 16.91 3.76 6.78
C THR A 192 17.71 4.14 8.01
N ILE A 193 17.38 3.52 9.14
CA ILE A 193 18.16 3.57 10.38
C ILE A 193 18.40 2.13 10.82
N MET A 194 19.53 1.56 10.41
CA MET A 194 19.74 0.11 10.46
C MET A 194 20.07 -0.41 11.87
N THR A 195 20.50 0.47 12.76
CA THR A 195 20.69 0.17 14.20
C THR A 195 19.41 -0.37 14.85
N ARG A 196 18.25 0.08 14.40
CA ARG A 196 16.92 -0.32 14.94
C ARG A 196 16.45 -1.67 14.43
N CYS A 197 17.07 -2.21 13.38
CA CYS A 197 16.62 -3.44 12.73
C CYS A 197 16.85 -4.67 13.64
N ILE A 198 15.80 -5.48 13.80
CA ILE A 198 15.81 -6.75 14.56
C ILE A 198 16.04 -8.00 13.69
N HIS A 199 16.47 -7.82 12.44
CA HIS A 199 16.75 -8.90 11.49
C HIS A 199 15.60 -9.89 11.23
N CYS A 200 14.37 -9.40 11.24
CA CYS A 200 13.20 -10.24 10.97
C CYS A 200 13.14 -10.73 9.51
N THR A 201 13.94 -10.15 8.59
CA THR A 201 13.99 -10.43 7.13
C THR A 201 12.65 -10.30 6.40
N ARG A 202 11.69 -9.55 6.97
CA ARG A 202 10.38 -9.32 6.34
C ARG A 202 10.52 -8.49 5.06
N CYS A 203 11.37 -7.46 5.09
CA CYS A 203 11.68 -6.61 3.94
C CYS A 203 12.41 -7.35 2.81
N VAL A 204 13.40 -8.20 3.15
CA VAL A 204 14.14 -9.01 2.18
C VAL A 204 13.18 -9.93 1.41
N ARG A 205 12.32 -10.65 2.13
CA ARG A 205 11.34 -11.54 1.51
C ARG A 205 10.30 -10.81 0.69
N PHE A 206 9.86 -9.64 1.12
CA PHE A 206 8.99 -8.79 0.31
C PHE A 206 9.68 -8.34 -1.00
N GLY A 207 10.96 -7.98 -0.93
CA GLY A 207 11.77 -7.65 -2.11
C GLY A 207 11.76 -8.79 -3.13
N THR A 208 12.10 -9.99 -2.70
CA THR A 208 12.17 -11.18 -3.55
C THR A 208 10.80 -11.66 -4.04
N GLU A 209 9.81 -11.80 -3.16
CA GLU A 209 8.54 -12.47 -3.47
C GLU A 209 7.49 -11.56 -4.11
N VAL A 210 7.39 -10.32 -3.63
CA VAL A 210 6.28 -9.42 -4.01
C VAL A 210 6.76 -8.34 -4.98
N ALA A 211 7.88 -7.69 -4.67
CA ALA A 211 8.45 -6.66 -5.55
C ALA A 211 9.16 -7.27 -6.77
N GLY A 212 9.59 -8.53 -6.69
CA GLY A 212 10.35 -9.20 -7.75
C GLY A 212 11.74 -8.62 -7.97
N VAL A 213 12.28 -7.91 -6.98
CA VAL A 213 13.58 -7.25 -7.01
C VAL A 213 14.43 -7.77 -5.84
N GLU A 214 15.46 -8.54 -6.17
CA GLU A 214 16.37 -9.20 -5.21
C GLU A 214 17.52 -8.28 -4.76
N ASP A 215 17.23 -6.99 -4.59
CA ASP A 215 18.24 -5.99 -4.21
C ASP A 215 18.53 -6.00 -2.70
N LEU A 216 17.50 -6.26 -1.89
CA LEU A 216 17.63 -6.35 -0.44
C LEU A 216 18.11 -7.73 -0.03
N GLY A 217 19.23 -7.78 0.69
CA GLY A 217 19.82 -9.01 1.20
C GLY A 217 20.16 -8.94 2.67
N THR A 218 20.71 -10.04 3.16
CA THR A 218 21.31 -10.14 4.48
C THR A 218 22.82 -10.32 4.29
N THR A 219 23.60 -9.35 4.74
CA THR A 219 25.07 -9.35 4.65
C THR A 219 25.67 -9.60 6.03
N GLY A 220 26.76 -10.36 6.09
CA GLY A 220 27.41 -10.71 7.36
C GLY A 220 26.78 -11.91 8.07
N ARG A 221 27.23 -12.18 9.31
CA ARG A 221 26.78 -13.30 10.14
C ARG A 221 26.83 -12.94 11.63
N GLY A 222 25.92 -13.53 12.41
CA GLY A 222 25.87 -13.35 13.86
C GLY A 222 25.41 -11.93 14.23
N THR A 223 26.05 -11.32 15.21
CA THR A 223 25.71 -9.97 15.69
C THR A 223 25.97 -8.89 14.64
N ASN A 224 26.96 -9.12 13.76
CA ASN A 224 27.35 -8.20 12.67
C ASN A 224 26.56 -8.46 11.39
N THR A 225 25.38 -9.07 11.51
CA THR A 225 24.45 -9.20 10.40
C THR A 225 23.83 -7.83 10.11
N GLU A 226 23.71 -7.49 8.84
CA GLU A 226 23.11 -6.26 8.37
C GLU A 226 22.10 -6.60 7.28
N ILE A 227 20.94 -5.94 7.33
CA ILE A 227 19.97 -6.01 6.25
C ILE A 227 20.17 -4.79 5.37
N GLY A 228 20.15 -4.98 4.06
CA GLY A 228 20.27 -3.90 3.10
C GLY A 228 20.89 -4.39 1.80
N MET A 229 21.30 -3.43 0.99
CA MET A 229 21.97 -3.69 -0.27
C MET A 229 23.47 -3.79 0.00
N TYR A 230 24.17 -4.73 -0.66
CA TYR A 230 25.62 -4.87 -0.48
C TYR A 230 26.38 -3.72 -1.17
N VAL A 231 25.86 -3.29 -2.33
CA VAL A 231 26.33 -2.12 -3.07
C VAL A 231 25.38 -0.96 -2.80
N GLU A 232 25.90 0.27 -2.78
CA GLU A 232 25.09 1.49 -2.79
C GLU A 232 24.29 1.58 -4.10
N LYS A 233 23.10 0.98 -4.09
CA LYS A 233 22.14 1.05 -5.18
C LYS A 233 20.78 1.40 -4.57
N MET A 234 19.93 2.03 -5.37
CA MET A 234 18.57 2.38 -4.97
C MET A 234 17.65 1.16 -5.08
N PHE A 235 16.69 1.05 -4.16
CA PHE A 235 15.64 0.04 -4.28
C PHE A 235 14.62 0.46 -5.34
N GLU A 236 14.89 0.05 -6.58
CA GLU A 236 14.10 0.38 -7.77
C GLU A 236 12.93 -0.58 -7.92
N SER A 237 11.83 -0.30 -7.22
CA SER A 237 10.57 -1.01 -7.39
C SER A 237 9.40 -0.04 -7.33
N GLU A 238 8.39 -0.29 -8.15
CA GLU A 238 7.11 0.42 -8.15
C GLU A 238 6.43 0.38 -6.76
N MET A 239 6.63 -0.73 -6.04
CA MET A 239 6.04 -0.98 -4.71
C MET A 239 7.05 -0.83 -3.57
N SER A 240 8.16 -0.13 -3.81
CA SER A 240 9.24 0.09 -2.83
C SER A 240 8.76 0.71 -1.51
N GLY A 241 7.78 1.60 -1.56
CA GLY A 241 7.23 2.27 -0.38
C GLY A 241 6.53 1.34 0.62
N ASN A 242 6.01 0.20 0.17
CA ASN A 242 5.26 -0.73 1.02
C ASN A 242 6.14 -1.46 2.04
N VAL A 243 7.47 -1.46 1.83
CA VAL A 243 8.43 -2.04 2.77
C VAL A 243 8.40 -1.33 4.13
N ILE A 244 8.01 -0.05 4.15
CA ILE A 244 7.93 0.76 5.38
C ILE A 244 6.81 0.26 6.29
N ASP A 245 5.61 0.07 5.74
CA ASP A 245 4.46 -0.41 6.51
C ASP A 245 4.64 -1.88 6.93
N LEU A 246 5.46 -2.63 6.20
CA LEU A 246 5.81 -4.00 6.52
C LEU A 246 6.79 -4.10 7.70
N CYS A 247 7.62 -3.08 7.94
CA CYS A 247 8.66 -3.14 8.95
C CYS A 247 8.03 -3.09 10.36
N PRO A 248 8.24 -4.10 11.24
CA PRO A 248 7.68 -4.09 12.60
C PRO A 248 8.39 -3.10 13.54
N VAL A 249 9.47 -2.48 13.07
CA VAL A 249 10.32 -1.56 13.83
C VAL A 249 10.68 -0.36 12.96
N GLY A 250 11.03 0.76 13.59
CA GLY A 250 11.33 2.02 12.90
C GLY A 250 12.69 2.07 12.20
N ALA A 251 13.12 0.94 11.62
CA ALA A 251 14.34 0.85 10.83
C ALA A 251 14.16 1.34 9.39
N LEU A 252 12.96 1.14 8.81
CA LEU A 252 12.61 1.62 7.48
C LEU A 252 11.43 2.59 7.62
N THR A 253 11.66 3.89 7.44
CA THR A 253 10.64 4.94 7.61
C THR A 253 10.48 5.80 6.36
N LYS A 254 9.43 6.63 6.30
CA LYS A 254 9.12 7.52 5.17
C LYS A 254 10.04 8.75 5.24
N ARG A 255 10.98 8.90 4.29
CA ARG A 255 11.93 10.03 4.28
C ARG A 255 11.25 11.40 4.15
N LYS A 256 10.18 11.49 3.37
CA LYS A 256 9.41 12.74 3.18
C LYS A 256 8.58 13.13 4.40
N TYR A 257 8.31 12.19 5.31
CA TYR A 257 7.48 12.38 6.49
C TYR A 257 8.26 12.45 7.79
N THR A 258 9.59 12.31 7.73
CA THR A 258 10.44 12.29 8.91
C THR A 258 10.19 13.50 9.80
N PHE A 259 9.86 13.24 11.08
CA PHE A 259 9.58 14.23 12.12
C PHE A 259 8.41 15.20 11.87
N LYS A 260 7.57 14.99 10.86
CA LYS A 260 6.44 15.90 10.56
C LYS A 260 5.21 15.67 11.42
N SER A 261 4.98 14.43 11.84
CA SER A 261 3.99 14.10 12.87
C SER A 261 4.41 12.83 13.60
N GLN A 262 3.88 12.67 14.81
CA GLN A 262 3.95 11.41 15.55
C GLN A 262 2.59 10.74 15.50
N ALA A 263 2.56 9.40 15.51
CA ALA A 263 1.32 8.62 15.46
C ALA A 263 0.29 9.05 16.52
N GLN A 264 0.74 9.48 17.71
CA GLN A 264 -0.14 9.98 18.78
C GLN A 264 -0.75 11.36 18.47
N ALA A 265 -0.08 12.19 17.67
CA ALA A 265 -0.65 13.42 17.10
C ALA A 265 -1.63 13.10 15.96
N ASP A 266 -1.32 12.11 15.11
CA ASP A 266 -2.17 11.74 13.98
C ASP A 266 -3.43 10.96 14.37
N ARG A 267 -3.47 10.25 15.51
CA ARG A 267 -4.74 9.67 16.03
C ARG A 267 -5.83 10.72 16.26
N ARG A 268 -5.48 11.99 16.54
CA ARG A 268 -6.45 13.11 16.56
C ARG A 268 -6.94 13.49 15.15
N ASN A 269 -6.11 13.28 14.14
CA ASN A 269 -6.38 13.62 12.73
C ASN A 269 -6.99 12.47 11.91
N LEU A 270 -6.97 11.22 12.38
CA LEU A 270 -7.54 10.07 11.65
C LEU A 270 -9.06 10.12 11.48
N ARG A 271 -9.79 10.82 12.36
CA ARG A 271 -11.21 11.17 12.13
C ARG A 271 -11.40 12.08 10.91
N ALA A 272 -10.38 12.84 10.52
CA ALA A 272 -10.41 13.71 9.34
C ALA A 272 -9.86 13.02 8.07
N HIS A 273 -8.95 12.05 8.18
CA HIS A 273 -8.28 11.44 7.01
C HIS A 273 -8.94 10.15 6.47
N MET A 274 -9.68 9.37 7.26
CA MET A 274 -10.35 8.16 6.74
C MET A 274 -11.48 8.45 5.73
N GLY A 275 -11.97 9.69 5.65
CA GLY A 275 -12.90 10.12 4.61
C GLY A 275 -12.24 10.52 3.28
N ASN A 276 -10.91 10.65 3.22
CA ASN A 276 -10.24 11.37 2.14
C ASN A 276 -9.30 10.54 1.24
N GLN A 277 -8.95 9.30 1.57
CA GLN A 277 -8.06 8.53 0.69
C GLN A 277 -8.73 8.10 -0.63
N VAL A 278 -10.02 7.76 -0.62
CA VAL A 278 -10.78 7.48 -1.86
C VAL A 278 -11.33 8.77 -2.48
N LYS A 279 -11.61 9.79 -1.67
CA LYS A 279 -12.21 11.07 -2.12
C LYS A 279 -11.21 11.99 -2.81
N CYS A 280 -9.94 12.05 -2.35
CA CYS A 280 -8.91 12.85 -3.00
C CYS A 280 -8.54 12.32 -4.38
N LEU A 281 -8.55 11.00 -4.59
CA LEU A 281 -8.32 10.41 -5.91
C LEU A 281 -9.48 10.74 -6.87
N PHE A 282 -10.73 10.70 -6.38
CA PHE A 282 -11.91 11.01 -7.17
C PHE A 282 -12.04 12.51 -7.49
N GLU A 283 -11.81 13.41 -6.53
CA GLU A 283 -11.86 14.86 -6.77
C GLU A 283 -10.74 15.34 -7.69
N SER A 284 -9.51 14.81 -7.57
CA SER A 284 -8.40 15.22 -8.44
C SER A 284 -8.63 14.83 -9.91
N ILE A 285 -9.30 13.70 -10.14
CA ILE A 285 -9.70 13.25 -11.48
C ILE A 285 -10.87 14.10 -12.01
N VAL A 286 -11.90 14.35 -11.19
CA VAL A 286 -13.06 15.16 -11.61
C VAL A 286 -12.67 16.61 -11.90
N HIS A 287 -11.77 17.22 -11.12
CA HIS A 287 -11.30 18.58 -11.38
C HIS A 287 -10.46 18.70 -12.66
N LYS A 288 -9.63 17.69 -12.98
CA LYS A 288 -8.88 17.66 -14.24
C LYS A 288 -9.81 17.50 -15.45
N VAL A 289 -10.78 16.60 -15.38
CA VAL A 289 -11.74 16.37 -16.47
C VAL A 289 -12.63 17.60 -16.67
N HIS A 290 -13.12 18.22 -15.59
CA HIS A 290 -13.98 19.41 -15.68
C HIS A 290 -13.22 20.64 -16.19
N ALA A 291 -11.95 20.83 -15.80
CA ALA A 291 -11.10 21.91 -16.34
C ALA A 291 -10.81 21.73 -17.84
N THR A 292 -10.53 20.50 -18.29
CA THR A 292 -10.38 20.22 -19.73
C THR A 292 -11.69 20.41 -20.50
N MET A 293 -12.83 20.04 -19.92
CA MET A 293 -14.14 20.19 -20.56
C MET A 293 -14.55 21.68 -20.65
N PHE A 294 -14.24 22.49 -19.63
CA PHE A 294 -14.46 23.94 -19.65
C PHE A 294 -13.55 24.66 -20.66
N CYS A 295 -12.29 24.25 -20.81
CA CYS A 295 -11.42 24.80 -21.85
C CYS A 295 -11.92 24.47 -23.26
N ILE A 296 -12.40 23.25 -23.49
CA ILE A 296 -12.95 22.83 -24.80
C ILE A 296 -14.26 23.56 -25.10
N PHE A 297 -15.18 23.66 -24.14
CA PHE A 297 -16.43 24.42 -24.30
C PHE A 297 -16.16 25.92 -24.47
N GLY A 298 -15.20 26.49 -23.75
CA GLY A 298 -14.79 27.88 -23.89
C GLY A 298 -14.24 28.18 -25.29
N TRP A 299 -13.38 27.30 -25.83
CA TRP A 299 -12.92 27.39 -27.21
C TRP A 299 -14.06 27.25 -28.22
N PHE A 300 -15.01 26.35 -27.97
CA PHE A 300 -16.16 26.15 -28.87
C PHE A 300 -17.07 27.37 -28.94
N VAL A 301 -17.37 28.00 -27.79
CA VAL A 301 -18.18 29.23 -27.72
C VAL A 301 -17.41 30.41 -28.33
N PHE A 302 -16.10 30.50 -28.11
CA PHE A 302 -15.26 31.54 -28.71
C PHE A 302 -15.23 31.40 -30.25
N PHE A 303 -15.07 30.17 -30.77
CA PHE A 303 -15.12 29.90 -32.21
C PHE A 303 -16.49 30.17 -32.81
N LEU A 304 -17.59 29.79 -32.14
CA LEU A 304 -18.94 30.09 -32.60
C LEU A 304 -19.23 31.60 -32.64
N PHE A 305 -18.76 32.34 -31.63
CA PHE A 305 -18.92 33.78 -31.56
C PHE A 305 -18.12 34.48 -32.68
N TRP A 306 -16.89 34.03 -32.92
CA TRP A 306 -16.06 34.56 -34.01
C TRP A 306 -16.60 34.17 -35.39
N PHE A 307 -17.15 32.96 -35.53
CA PHE A 307 -17.82 32.51 -36.76
C PHE A 307 -19.08 33.34 -37.05
N LEU A 308 -19.87 33.67 -36.02
CA LEU A 308 -21.02 34.58 -36.14
C LEU A 308 -20.60 36.00 -36.53
N ILE A 309 -19.49 36.51 -35.99
CA ILE A 309 -18.93 37.80 -36.40
C ILE A 309 -18.47 37.76 -37.85
N ILE A 310 -17.77 36.70 -38.28
CA ILE A 310 -17.35 36.54 -39.69
C ILE A 310 -18.57 36.49 -40.60
N VAL A 311 -19.61 35.73 -40.25
CA VAL A 311 -20.84 35.66 -41.03
C VAL A 311 -21.52 37.02 -41.08
N LEU A 312 -21.57 37.78 -39.98
CA LEU A 312 -22.11 39.14 -39.96
C LEU A 312 -21.30 40.10 -40.84
N VAL A 313 -19.97 40.04 -40.79
CA VAL A 313 -19.07 40.88 -41.62
C VAL A 313 -19.19 40.52 -43.10
N LEU A 314 -19.29 39.23 -43.44
CA LEU A 314 -19.52 38.80 -44.82
C LEU A 314 -20.92 39.23 -45.31
N ASN A 315 -21.92 39.24 -44.43
CA ASN A 315 -23.28 39.66 -44.77
C ASN A 315 -23.40 41.20 -44.89
N THR A 316 -22.59 41.99 -44.18
CA THR A 316 -22.49 43.45 -44.40
C THR A 316 -21.77 43.77 -45.70
N GLN A 317 -20.70 43.05 -46.06
CA GLN A 317 -20.03 43.19 -47.36
C GLN A 317 -20.96 42.82 -48.55
N GLN A 318 -21.84 41.83 -48.39
CA GLN A 318 -22.88 41.50 -49.37
C GLN A 318 -23.99 42.56 -49.47
N ARG A 319 -24.34 43.25 -48.36
CA ARG A 319 -25.29 44.38 -48.38
C ARG A 319 -24.73 45.63 -49.05
N ASP A 320 -23.45 45.91 -48.89
CA ASP A 320 -22.82 47.08 -49.53
C ASP A 320 -22.57 46.87 -51.04
N SER A 321 -22.35 45.63 -51.48
CA SER A 321 -22.33 45.28 -52.91
C SER A 321 -23.70 45.48 -53.59
N LYS A 322 -24.81 45.12 -52.91
CA LYS A 322 -26.18 45.33 -53.43
C LYS A 322 -26.66 46.79 -53.43
N LYS A 323 -26.01 47.70 -52.70
CA LYS A 323 -26.32 49.14 -52.73
C LYS A 323 -25.68 49.89 -53.91
N LYS A 324 -24.76 49.27 -54.66
CA LYS A 324 -24.10 49.91 -55.82
C LYS A 324 -24.76 49.63 -57.18
N SER A 325 -25.92 48.97 -57.22
CA SER A 325 -26.62 48.65 -58.47
C SER A 325 -28.10 49.08 -58.47
N THR A 326 -28.38 50.38 -58.28
CA THR A 326 -29.63 50.98 -58.78
C THR A 326 -29.36 52.41 -59.21
N SER A 327 -29.34 52.57 -60.52
CA SER A 327 -29.26 53.75 -61.36
C SER A 327 -30.34 54.79 -61.10
N TYR A 328 -30.04 56.09 -61.28
CA TYR A 328 -30.96 57.03 -61.96
C TYR A 328 -30.21 58.22 -62.61
N CYS A 329 -30.53 58.45 -63.89
CA CYS A 329 -30.14 59.57 -64.75
C CYS A 329 -31.01 60.81 -64.47
N GLY A 330 -30.46 62.02 -64.37
CA GLY A 330 -30.27 63.04 -65.44
C GLY A 330 -30.55 64.46 -64.87
N PRO A 331 -30.43 65.59 -65.58
CA PRO A 331 -29.73 65.92 -66.82
C PRO A 331 -28.78 67.14 -66.70
N SER A 332 -27.55 67.07 -67.21
CA SER A 332 -26.93 68.12 -68.07
C SER A 332 -25.41 67.92 -68.20
N SER A 333 -24.99 67.87 -69.46
CA SER A 333 -23.65 68.08 -69.99
C SER A 333 -22.52 67.10 -69.60
N ARG A 334 -22.25 66.24 -70.60
CA ARG A 334 -20.91 65.89 -71.11
C ARG A 334 -20.19 64.72 -70.43
N CYS A 335 -20.34 63.60 -71.12
CA CYS A 335 -19.51 62.41 -71.11
C CYS A 335 -18.01 62.72 -71.15
N ARG A 336 -17.22 62.08 -70.28
CA ARG A 336 -15.90 61.56 -70.68
C ARG A 336 -15.58 60.27 -69.92
N THR A 337 -15.55 59.20 -70.69
CA THR A 337 -14.96 57.89 -70.41
C THR A 337 -13.48 58.00 -70.03
N THR A 338 -13.04 57.28 -69.01
CA THR A 338 -11.76 56.55 -69.05
C THR A 338 -11.85 55.25 -68.27
N ARG A 339 -11.68 54.17 -69.04
CA ARG A 339 -11.45 52.78 -68.65
C ARG A 339 -9.93 52.62 -68.50
N SER A 340 -9.45 52.02 -67.41
CA SER A 340 -8.11 51.40 -67.33
C SER A 340 -8.06 50.59 -66.02
N SER A 341 -8.27 49.28 -66.07
CA SER A 341 -7.33 48.21 -66.46
C SER A 341 -6.61 47.65 -65.24
N ALA A 342 -6.80 46.34 -65.08
CA ALA A 342 -6.12 45.48 -64.14
C ALA A 342 -4.62 45.37 -64.42
N SER A 343 -3.85 45.18 -63.36
CA SER A 343 -2.55 44.49 -63.32
C SER A 343 -2.32 44.15 -61.84
N THR A 344 -2.48 42.90 -61.39
CA THR A 344 -1.45 41.84 -61.39
C THR A 344 -0.11 42.36 -60.88
N LEU A 345 0.34 41.85 -59.73
CA LEU A 345 1.75 41.56 -59.48
C LEU A 345 1.88 40.60 -58.29
N ASP A 346 2.44 39.43 -58.61
CA ASP A 346 2.89 38.39 -57.72
C ASP A 346 4.22 38.74 -57.02
N ASN A 347 4.51 37.95 -55.97
CA ASN A 347 5.81 37.58 -55.41
C ASN A 347 6.58 38.57 -54.51
N LEU A 348 6.59 38.24 -53.21
CA LEU A 348 7.80 37.85 -52.45
C LEU A 348 7.42 37.12 -51.16
#